data_AF-A0A7Z6SQJ8-F1
#
_entry.id   AF-A0A7Z6SQJ8-F1
#
_cell.length_a   1.000
_cell.length_b   1.000
_cell.length_c   1.000
_cell.angle_alpha   90.00
_cell.angle_beta   90.00
_cell.angle_gamma   90.00
#
_symmetry.space_group_name_H-M   'P 1'
#
loop_
_entity.id
_entity.type
_entity.pdbx_description
1 polymer ?
#
loop_
_entity_poly.entity_id
_entity_poly.type
_entity_poly.pdbx_seq_one_letter_code
_entity_poly.pdbx_strand_id
1 'polypeptide(L)'
;MLEFILKIQAKDSKGLVGAISATIANKGYNIVKNDEFVDPLKQRFFMRLKIQKEMKPLNTEIKEQEERSLKTALFKALENFSELLIEVILTHKKNIILLATKESHCLGDLLLRVYGGELNAQILGVISNYEILRPLVEKFDIPYFYAPCVDQILHEKEVLAIIKNLELQHKVSTDLLVLAKYMRILSHDFTKRYENQILNIHHSFLPAFIGANPYQQAFERGVKVIGATAHFVNESLDAGPIILQDTLPINHNYSVEKMRLAGKDIEKLVLARALKLVLEDRVFVHENKTVVF
;
A
#
# COMPACT_ATOMS: atom_id res chain seq x y z
N MET A 1 8.60 19.93 14.22
CA MET A 1 7.42 20.33 13.44
C MET A 1 6.40 19.21 13.57
N LEU A 2 5.14 19.52 13.85
CA LEU A 2 4.06 18.54 13.85
C LEU A 2 3.48 18.49 12.45
N GLU A 3 3.37 17.31 11.86
CA GLU A 3 2.88 17.11 10.49
C GLU A 3 1.75 16.06 10.50
N PHE A 4 0.68 16.34 9.76
CA PHE A 4 -0.41 15.41 9.51
C PHE A 4 -0.70 15.31 8.01
N ILE A 5 -1.19 14.14 7.59
CA ILE A 5 -1.88 13.96 6.32
C ILE A 5 -3.37 13.82 6.61
N LEU A 6 -4.18 14.61 5.93
CA LEU A 6 -5.63 14.48 5.96
C LEU A 6 -6.06 13.79 4.68
N LYS A 7 -6.87 12.73 4.81
CA LYS A 7 -7.59 12.12 3.70
C LYS A 7 -9.07 12.30 3.95
N ILE A 8 -9.74 13.02 3.06
CA ILE A 8 -11.16 13.34 3.19
C ILE A 8 -11.89 12.84 1.94
N GLN A 9 -12.98 12.11 2.16
CA GLN A 9 -13.93 11.74 1.12
C GLN A 9 -15.33 12.20 1.52
N ALA A 10 -16.09 12.76 0.59
CA ALA A 10 -17.46 13.20 0.84
C ALA A 10 -18.29 13.16 -0.44
N LYS A 11 -19.61 13.22 -0.32
CA LYS A 11 -20.45 13.59 -1.47
C LYS A 11 -20.10 15.03 -1.86
N ASP A 12 -19.86 15.26 -3.14
CA ASP A 12 -19.45 16.57 -3.63
C ASP A 12 -20.52 17.62 -3.34
N SER A 13 -20.05 18.78 -2.87
CA SER A 13 -20.91 19.89 -2.46
C SER A 13 -20.10 21.18 -2.36
N LYS A 14 -20.77 22.30 -2.65
CA LYS A 14 -20.17 23.64 -2.52
C LYS A 14 -19.78 23.89 -1.07
N GLY A 15 -18.58 24.43 -0.87
CA GLY A 15 -18.07 24.84 0.43
C GLY A 15 -17.22 23.81 1.17
N LEU A 16 -17.05 22.59 0.66
CA LEU A 16 -16.17 21.56 1.25
C LEU A 16 -14.75 22.09 1.48
N VAL A 17 -14.10 22.53 0.40
CA VAL A 17 -12.73 23.07 0.43
C VAL A 17 -12.62 24.27 1.37
N GLY A 18 -13.61 25.17 1.34
CA GLY A 18 -13.65 26.35 2.21
C GLY A 18 -13.74 25.98 3.69
N ALA A 19 -14.65 25.06 4.05
CA ALA A 19 -14.82 24.59 5.42
C ALA A 19 -13.57 23.86 5.94
N ILE A 20 -12.96 23.00 5.12
CA ILE A 20 -11.74 22.27 5.46
C ILE A 20 -10.57 23.23 5.68
N SER A 21 -10.29 24.10 4.71
CA SER A 21 -9.16 25.04 4.77
C SER A 21 -9.31 26.04 5.93
N ALA A 22 -10.52 26.57 6.16
CA ALA A 22 -10.80 27.44 7.30
C ALA A 22 -10.58 26.71 8.64
N THR A 23 -10.98 25.45 8.75
CA THR A 23 -10.81 24.66 9.97
C THR A 23 -9.33 24.42 10.28
N ILE A 24 -8.54 24.09 9.26
CA ILE A 24 -7.08 23.88 9.37
C ILE A 24 -6.40 25.17 9.82
N ALA A 25 -6.72 26.30 9.17
CA ALA A 25 -6.18 27.61 9.53
C ALA A 25 -6.56 28.01 10.97
N ASN A 26 -7.82 27.82 11.37
CA ASN A 26 -8.30 28.12 12.73
C ASN A 26 -7.62 27.26 13.81
N LYS A 27 -7.14 26.06 13.46
CA LYS A 27 -6.34 25.20 14.35
C LYS A 27 -4.85 25.58 14.36
N GLY A 28 -4.44 26.58 13.58
CA GLY A 28 -3.08 27.07 13.49
C GLY A 28 -2.15 26.20 12.64
N TYR A 29 -2.71 25.39 11.73
CA TYR A 29 -1.92 24.58 10.80
C TYR A 29 -1.73 25.32 9.47
N ASN A 30 -0.54 25.23 8.90
CA ASN A 30 -0.25 25.61 7.52
C ASN A 30 -0.49 24.42 6.58
N ILE A 31 -1.06 24.67 5.40
CA ILE A 31 -1.18 23.66 4.34
C ILE A 31 0.10 23.69 3.52
N VAL A 32 0.82 22.56 3.50
CA VAL A 32 2.06 22.37 2.75
C VAL A 32 1.79 21.86 1.35
N LYS A 33 0.81 20.97 1.21
CA LYS A 33 0.38 20.40 -0.06
C LYS A 33 -1.12 20.14 -0.02
N ASN A 34 -1.79 20.42 -1.14
CA ASN A 34 -3.20 20.20 -1.36
C ASN A 34 -3.41 19.51 -2.70
N ASP A 35 -4.00 18.33 -2.68
CA ASP A 35 -4.43 17.58 -3.86
C ASP A 35 -5.94 17.34 -3.75
N GLU A 36 -6.69 17.62 -4.82
CA GLU A 36 -8.15 17.50 -4.87
C GLU A 36 -8.57 16.77 -6.15
N PHE A 37 -9.59 15.93 -6.03
CA PHE A 37 -10.24 15.30 -7.16
C PHE A 37 -11.75 15.15 -6.90
N VAL A 38 -12.56 15.47 -7.91
CA VAL A 38 -14.00 15.22 -7.91
C VAL A 38 -14.31 14.26 -9.04
N ASP A 39 -14.96 13.13 -8.72
CA ASP A 39 -15.58 12.26 -9.72
C ASP A 39 -16.94 12.85 -10.10
N PRO A 40 -17.11 13.43 -11.30
CA PRO A 40 -18.35 14.09 -11.70
C PRO A 40 -19.50 13.10 -11.93
N LEU A 41 -19.19 11.83 -12.26
CA LEU A 41 -20.22 10.81 -12.52
C LEU A 41 -20.82 10.31 -11.21
N LYS A 42 -19.97 10.14 -10.20
CA LYS A 42 -20.39 9.68 -8.86
C LYS A 42 -20.73 10.81 -7.91
N GLN A 43 -20.47 12.06 -8.29
CA GLN A 43 -20.55 13.22 -7.40
C GLN A 43 -19.77 12.97 -6.10
N ARG A 44 -18.55 12.44 -6.23
CA ARG A 44 -17.72 12.04 -5.09
C ARG A 44 -16.48 12.91 -5.03
N PHE A 45 -16.25 13.52 -3.88
CA PHE A 45 -15.13 14.41 -3.59
C PHE A 45 -14.03 13.66 -2.83
N PHE A 46 -12.77 13.92 -3.21
CA PHE A 46 -11.57 13.40 -2.58
C PHE A 46 -10.57 14.53 -2.37
N MET A 47 -10.01 14.63 -1.17
CA MET A 47 -9.01 15.63 -0.86
C MET A 47 -7.92 15.06 0.04
N ARG A 48 -6.68 15.30 -0.36
CA ARG A 48 -5.47 14.97 0.39
C ARG A 48 -4.73 16.23 0.75
N LEU A 49 -4.50 16.44 2.04
CA LEU A 49 -3.76 17.60 2.53
C LEU A 49 -2.57 17.15 3.35
N LYS A 50 -1.37 17.67 3.04
CA LYS A 50 -0.26 17.66 3.99
C LYS A 50 -0.28 18.98 4.76
N ILE A 51 -0.43 18.91 6.08
CA ILE A 51 -0.47 20.09 6.94
C ILE A 51 0.62 20.03 7.99
N GLN A 52 1.06 21.21 8.45
CA GLN A 52 2.11 21.31 9.46
C GLN A 52 1.85 22.44 10.46
N LYS A 53 2.33 22.27 11.69
CA LYS A 53 2.26 23.27 12.75
C LYS A 53 3.55 23.26 13.55
N GLU A 54 4.09 24.45 13.80
CA GLU A 54 5.24 24.60 14.69
C GLU A 54 4.77 24.50 16.14
N MET A 55 5.34 23.55 16.88
CA MET A 55 4.95 23.32 18.28
C MET A 55 6.10 22.66 19.03
N LYS A 56 6.32 23.09 20.28
CA LYS A 56 7.31 22.52 21.21
C LYS A 56 6.79 22.65 22.66
N PRO A 57 7.01 21.64 23.53
CA PRO A 57 7.57 20.32 23.24
C PRO A 57 6.59 19.44 22.43
N LEU A 58 7.11 18.40 21.78
CA LEU A 58 6.33 17.40 21.03
C LEU A 58 6.56 16.03 21.67
N ASN A 59 5.73 15.68 22.65
CA ASN A 59 5.65 14.32 23.19
C ASN A 59 4.46 13.56 22.58
N THR A 60 4.33 12.27 22.89
CA THR A 60 3.26 11.42 22.35
C THR A 60 1.87 11.91 22.74
N GLU A 61 1.66 12.28 24.00
CA GLU A 61 0.37 12.76 24.51
C GLU A 61 -0.13 14.01 23.77
N ILE A 62 0.77 14.97 23.54
CA ILE A 62 0.47 16.20 22.81
C ILE A 62 0.10 15.90 21.35
N LYS A 63 0.80 14.98 20.69
CA LYS A 63 0.47 14.58 19.31
C LYS A 63 -0.91 13.96 19.22
N GLU A 64 -1.23 13.04 20.12
CA GLU A 64 -2.55 12.41 20.20
C GLU A 64 -3.66 13.41 20.51
N GLN A 65 -3.40 14.37 21.42
CA GLN A 65 -4.34 15.42 21.74
C GLN A 65 -4.62 16.34 20.55
N GLU A 66 -3.58 16.74 19.82
CA GLU A 66 -3.73 17.55 18.60
C GLU A 66 -4.47 16.79 17.50
N GLU A 67 -4.17 15.51 17.31
CA GLU A 67 -4.89 14.65 16.36
C GLU A 67 -6.39 14.58 16.69
N ARG A 68 -6.73 14.28 17.96
CA ARG A 68 -8.13 14.25 18.43
C ARG A 68 -8.81 15.61 18.25
N SER A 69 -8.13 16.70 18.65
CA SER A 69 -8.62 18.08 18.55
C SER A 69 -8.89 18.50 17.10
N LEU A 70 -8.01 18.14 16.18
CA LEU A 70 -8.16 18.40 14.75
C LEU A 70 -9.29 17.57 14.15
N LYS A 71 -9.33 16.27 14.47
CA LYS A 71 -10.39 15.36 14.03
C LYS A 71 -11.77 15.86 14.46
N THR A 72 -11.96 16.18 15.74
CA THR A 72 -13.23 16.73 16.26
C THR A 72 -13.63 18.02 15.56
N ALA A 73 -12.68 18.92 15.27
CA ALA A 73 -12.99 20.16 14.57
C ALA A 73 -13.38 19.94 13.11
N LEU A 74 -12.71 19.03 12.40
CA LEU A 74 -13.09 18.67 11.04
C LEU A 74 -14.47 18.02 10.98
N PHE A 75 -14.77 17.08 11.88
CA PHE A 75 -16.09 16.46 11.95
C PHE A 75 -17.19 17.48 12.24
N LYS A 76 -16.96 18.43 13.15
CA LYS A 76 -17.91 19.51 13.43
C LYS A 76 -18.08 20.45 12.24
N ALA A 77 -16.99 20.87 11.61
CA ALA A 77 -17.05 21.77 10.46
C ALA A 77 -17.72 21.13 9.24
N LEU A 78 -17.68 19.80 9.15
CA LEU A 78 -18.22 19.04 8.04
C LEU A 78 -19.52 18.30 8.38
N GLU A 79 -20.16 18.59 9.51
CA GLU A 79 -21.35 17.88 10.00
C GLU A 79 -22.55 17.93 9.03
N ASN A 80 -22.63 18.99 8.21
CA ASN A 80 -23.70 19.18 7.23
C ASN A 80 -23.42 18.55 5.86
N PHE A 81 -22.27 17.87 5.70
CA PHE A 81 -21.92 17.16 4.46
C PHE A 81 -22.23 15.66 4.61
N SER A 82 -22.57 15.02 3.49
CA SER A 82 -23.02 13.62 3.47
C SER A 82 -21.90 12.67 3.02
N GLU A 83 -22.04 11.40 3.43
CA GLU A 83 -21.10 10.31 3.08
C GLU A 83 -19.63 10.63 3.44
N LEU A 84 -19.46 11.30 4.58
CA LEU A 84 -18.18 11.84 5.02
C LEU A 84 -17.29 10.75 5.62
N LEU A 85 -16.07 10.64 5.09
CA LEU A 85 -14.98 9.85 5.65
C LEU A 85 -13.77 10.77 5.86
N ILE A 86 -13.25 10.81 7.08
CA ILE A 86 -12.09 11.63 7.44
C ILE A 86 -11.07 10.74 8.14
N GLU A 87 -9.89 10.64 7.54
CA GLU A 87 -8.71 10.09 8.19
C GLU A 87 -7.75 11.25 8.50
N VAL A 88 -7.31 11.32 9.76
CA VAL A 88 -6.26 12.24 10.22
C VAL A 88 -5.06 11.37 10.56
N ILE A 89 -3.99 11.49 9.80
CA ILE A 89 -2.85 10.57 9.86
C ILE A 89 -1.63 11.35 10.35
N LEU A 90 -1.14 11.02 11.54
CA LEU A 90 0.15 11.54 11.99
C LEU A 90 1.25 11.01 11.09
N THR A 91 2.03 11.90 10.46
CA THR A 91 3.11 11.47 9.58
C THR A 91 4.18 10.76 10.40
N HIS A 92 4.53 9.55 9.99
CA HIS A 92 5.59 8.77 10.57
C HIS A 92 6.19 7.86 9.50
N LYS A 93 7.35 7.28 9.80
CA LYS A 93 7.95 6.24 8.96
C LYS A 93 7.12 4.97 9.14
N LYS A 94 6.41 4.54 8.09
CA LYS A 94 5.48 3.40 8.15
C LYS A 94 6.25 2.10 8.40
N ASN A 95 5.68 1.23 9.21
CA ASN A 95 6.18 -0.09 9.52
C ASN A 95 5.58 -1.11 8.56
N ILE A 96 6.42 -1.80 7.79
CA ILE A 96 6.00 -2.76 6.79
C ILE A 96 6.54 -4.16 7.09
N ILE A 97 5.78 -5.18 6.69
CA ILE A 97 6.22 -6.57 6.69
C ILE A 97 6.16 -7.07 5.25
N LEU A 98 7.25 -7.68 4.79
CA LEU A 98 7.32 -8.22 3.43
C LEU A 98 7.03 -9.72 3.48
N LEU A 99 6.17 -10.20 2.58
CA LEU A 99 5.91 -11.62 2.38
C LEU A 99 6.47 -12.06 1.02
N ALA A 100 7.21 -13.16 0.99
CA ALA A 100 7.87 -13.64 -0.22
C ALA A 100 7.84 -15.17 -0.33
N THR A 101 7.98 -15.69 -1.56
CA THR A 101 8.08 -17.15 -1.81
C THR A 101 9.50 -17.53 -2.22
N LYS A 102 9.77 -17.78 -3.50
CA LYS A 102 11.11 -18.19 -3.99
C LYS A 102 11.79 -17.12 -4.85
N GLU A 103 11.01 -16.21 -5.40
CA GLU A 103 11.51 -15.22 -6.35
C GLU A 103 12.07 -14.00 -5.62
N SER A 104 13.31 -13.63 -5.92
CA SER A 104 14.05 -12.60 -5.19
C SER A 104 13.90 -11.19 -5.76
N HIS A 105 13.45 -11.01 -7.01
CA HIS A 105 13.59 -9.73 -7.71
C HIS A 105 12.77 -8.59 -7.09
N CYS A 106 11.50 -8.82 -6.75
CA CYS A 106 10.69 -7.81 -6.07
C CYS A 106 11.18 -7.55 -4.64
N LEU A 107 11.45 -8.62 -3.87
CA LEU A 107 11.95 -8.50 -2.50
C LEU A 107 13.28 -7.74 -2.45
N GLY A 108 14.23 -8.12 -3.29
CA GLY A 108 15.55 -7.51 -3.37
C GLY A 108 15.51 -6.04 -3.80
N ASP A 109 14.66 -5.68 -4.76
CA ASP A 109 14.48 -4.27 -5.16
C ASP A 109 13.91 -3.43 -4.01
N LEU A 110 12.91 -3.94 -3.28
CA LEU A 110 12.36 -3.23 -2.12
C LEU A 110 13.39 -3.06 -1.00
N LEU A 111 14.17 -4.11 -0.68
CA LEU A 111 15.24 -4.05 0.31
C LEU A 111 16.27 -2.98 -0.05
N LEU A 112 16.73 -2.96 -1.30
CA LEU A 112 17.70 -1.97 -1.79
C LEU A 112 17.17 -0.54 -1.71
N ARG A 113 15.91 -0.31 -2.10
CA ARG A 113 15.31 1.03 -2.07
C ARG A 113 15.05 1.54 -0.66
N VAL A 114 14.66 0.67 0.27
CA VAL A 114 14.53 1.04 1.69
C VAL A 114 15.90 1.35 2.28
N TYR A 115 16.90 0.50 2.01
CA TYR A 115 18.28 0.72 2.44
C TYR A 115 18.85 2.04 1.90
N GLY A 116 18.61 2.33 0.62
CA GLY A 116 19.04 3.57 -0.04
C GLY A 116 18.23 4.82 0.33
N GLY A 117 17.17 4.69 1.14
CA GLY A 117 16.32 5.81 1.55
C GLY A 117 15.34 6.30 0.47
N GLU A 118 15.21 5.60 -0.65
CA GLU A 118 14.23 5.94 -1.70
C GLU A 118 12.78 5.66 -1.26
N LEU A 119 12.60 4.65 -0.41
CA LEU A 119 11.32 4.30 0.23
C LEU A 119 11.42 4.58 1.73
N ASN A 120 10.65 5.56 2.21
CA ASN A 120 10.62 5.94 3.62
C ASN A 120 9.75 4.98 4.46
N ALA A 121 10.24 3.75 4.64
CA ALA A 121 9.58 2.71 5.42
C ALA A 121 10.58 2.01 6.35
N GLN A 122 10.07 1.45 7.44
CA GLN A 122 10.78 0.53 8.31
C GLN A 122 10.31 -0.88 8.02
N ILE A 123 11.20 -1.75 7.56
CA ILE A 123 10.88 -3.17 7.38
C ILE A 123 11.04 -3.84 8.76
N LEU A 124 9.95 -4.32 9.34
CA LEU A 124 9.96 -5.03 10.63
C LEU A 124 10.51 -6.46 10.47
N GLY A 125 10.23 -7.08 9.33
CA GLY A 125 10.69 -8.43 9.03
C GLY A 125 10.22 -8.90 7.66
N VAL A 126 10.79 -10.02 7.23
CA VAL A 126 10.38 -10.77 6.04
C VAL A 126 9.84 -12.12 6.48
N ILE A 127 8.65 -12.48 5.99
CA ILE A 127 8.02 -13.78 6.23
C ILE A 127 7.98 -14.55 4.91
N SER A 128 8.42 -15.81 4.93
CA SER A 128 8.40 -16.64 3.72
C SER A 128 8.05 -18.09 4.02
N ASN A 129 7.40 -18.73 3.05
CA ASN A 129 7.15 -20.17 3.05
C ASN A 129 8.34 -21.01 2.56
N TYR A 130 9.51 -20.39 2.32
CA TYR A 130 10.77 -21.06 1.98
C TYR A 130 11.95 -20.42 2.70
N GLU A 131 13.08 -21.11 2.78
CA GLU A 131 14.32 -20.61 3.40
C GLU A 131 15.28 -19.94 2.40
N ILE A 132 15.06 -20.12 1.10
CA ILE A 132 16.02 -19.76 0.04
C ILE A 132 16.39 -18.27 -0.01
N LEU A 133 15.49 -17.38 0.45
CA LEU A 133 15.71 -15.93 0.43
C LEU A 133 16.31 -15.39 1.74
N ARG A 134 16.45 -16.22 2.79
CA ARG A 134 17.05 -15.80 4.06
C ARG A 134 18.43 -15.14 3.89
N PRO A 135 19.39 -15.74 3.14
CA PRO A 135 20.72 -15.13 3.00
C PRO A 135 20.72 -13.79 2.25
N LEU A 136 19.67 -13.49 1.48
CA LEU A 136 19.51 -12.18 0.86
C LEU A 136 19.04 -11.14 1.88
N VAL A 137 18.05 -11.49 2.70
CA VAL A 137 17.43 -10.59 3.68
C VAL A 137 18.38 -10.26 4.82
N GLU A 138 19.11 -11.25 5.34
CA GLU A 138 20.02 -11.06 6.48
C GLU A 138 21.21 -10.14 6.13
N LYS A 139 21.55 -9.96 4.84
CA LYS A 139 22.55 -8.95 4.41
C LYS A 139 22.13 -7.50 4.66
N PHE A 140 20.84 -7.27 4.89
CA PHE A 140 20.26 -5.96 5.23
C PHE A 140 19.95 -5.85 6.73
N ASP A 141 20.40 -6.81 7.55
CA ASP A 141 20.15 -6.87 9.00
C ASP A 141 18.65 -6.89 9.36
N ILE A 142 17.81 -7.46 8.48
CA ILE A 142 16.36 -7.58 8.68
C ILE A 142 16.01 -8.99 9.16
N PRO A 143 15.14 -9.14 10.17
CA PRO A 143 14.67 -10.45 10.63
C PRO A 143 13.96 -11.25 9.52
N TYR A 144 14.32 -12.53 9.39
CA TYR A 144 13.68 -13.45 8.46
C TYR A 144 12.97 -14.59 9.20
N PHE A 145 11.70 -14.79 8.90
CA PHE A 145 10.86 -15.83 9.48
C PHE A 145 10.42 -16.83 8.42
N TYR A 146 10.71 -18.09 8.69
CA TYR A 146 10.25 -19.20 7.88
C TYR A 146 8.94 -19.74 8.44
N ALA A 147 7.88 -19.68 7.64
CA ALA A 147 6.54 -20.18 7.95
C ALA A 147 6.14 -21.19 6.86
N PRO A 148 6.50 -22.47 6.97
CA PRO A 148 6.21 -23.48 5.95
C PRO A 148 4.71 -23.60 5.68
N CYS A 149 4.35 -23.79 4.42
CA CYS A 149 2.95 -23.96 4.02
C CYS A 149 2.63 -25.42 3.70
N VAL A 150 2.44 -26.24 4.75
CA VAL A 150 1.93 -27.62 4.63
C VAL A 150 0.40 -27.62 4.56
N ASP A 151 -0.22 -26.81 5.42
CA ASP A 151 -1.66 -26.55 5.46
C ASP A 151 -1.88 -25.04 5.46
N GLN A 152 -2.86 -24.54 4.70
CA GLN A 152 -3.08 -23.11 4.53
C GLN A 152 -3.52 -22.43 5.84
N ILE A 153 -4.40 -23.07 6.62
CA ILE A 153 -4.94 -22.49 7.85
C ILE A 153 -3.85 -22.40 8.91
N LEU A 154 -3.06 -23.47 9.07
CA LEU A 154 -1.93 -23.49 9.99
C LEU A 154 -0.87 -22.46 9.59
N HIS A 155 -0.58 -22.38 8.30
CA HIS A 155 0.37 -21.41 7.76
C HIS A 155 -0.05 -19.97 8.04
N GLU A 156 -1.31 -19.59 7.77
CA GLU A 156 -1.78 -18.23 8.05
C GLU A 156 -1.79 -17.92 9.56
N LYS A 157 -2.12 -18.89 10.41
CA LYS A 157 -2.02 -18.71 11.87
C LYS A 157 -0.58 -18.41 12.30
N GLU A 158 0.39 -19.09 11.72
CA GLU A 158 1.81 -18.86 11.98
C GLU A 158 2.25 -17.47 11.50
N VAL A 159 1.88 -17.08 10.28
CA VAL A 159 2.15 -15.72 9.74
C VAL A 159 1.58 -14.65 10.67
N LEU A 160 0.33 -14.80 11.12
CA LEU A 160 -0.32 -13.85 12.03
C LEU A 160 0.37 -13.78 13.40
N ALA A 161 0.85 -14.92 13.91
CA ALA A 161 1.61 -14.97 15.17
C ALA A 161 2.95 -14.23 15.03
N ILE A 162 3.66 -14.42 13.91
CA ILE A 162 4.90 -13.71 13.61
C ILE A 162 4.66 -12.20 13.54
N ILE A 163 3.64 -11.75 12.80
CA ILE A 163 3.28 -10.33 12.71
C ILE A 163 3.05 -9.74 14.11
N LYS A 164 2.25 -10.40 14.94
CA LYS A 164 1.97 -9.95 16.31
C LYS A 164 3.24 -9.90 17.17
N ASN A 165 4.13 -10.86 17.04
CA ASN A 165 5.40 -10.87 17.78
C ASN A 165 6.31 -9.72 17.38
N LEU A 166 6.38 -9.41 16.08
CA LEU A 166 7.12 -8.25 15.57
C LEU A 166 6.55 -6.95 16.13
N GLU A 167 5.23 -6.79 16.12
CA GLU A 167 4.56 -5.61 16.68
C GLU A 167 4.88 -5.41 18.17
N LEU A 168 4.83 -6.50 18.95
CA LEU A 168 5.17 -6.49 20.38
C LEU A 168 6.64 -6.17 20.63
N GLN A 169 7.56 -6.78 19.87
CA GLN A 169 9.00 -6.57 20.02
C GLN A 169 9.38 -5.12 19.72
N HIS A 170 8.82 -4.54 18.67
CA HIS A 170 9.11 -3.18 18.26
C HIS A 170 8.25 -2.12 18.96
N LYS A 171 7.20 -2.53 19.68
CA LYS A 171 6.19 -1.65 20.31
C LYS A 171 5.52 -0.72 19.28
N VAL A 172 5.23 -1.26 18.10
CA VAL A 172 4.58 -0.54 16.99
C VAL A 172 3.53 -1.43 16.34
N SER A 173 2.57 -0.86 15.62
CA SER A 173 1.67 -1.59 14.73
C SER A 173 2.26 -1.73 13.34
N THR A 174 1.88 -2.79 12.63
CA THR A 174 2.16 -2.92 11.20
C THR A 174 1.19 -2.05 10.40
N ASP A 175 1.72 -1.19 9.54
CA ASP A 175 0.90 -0.32 8.67
C ASP A 175 0.52 -0.98 7.35
N LEU A 176 1.41 -1.85 6.83
CA LEU A 176 1.23 -2.45 5.51
C LEU A 176 1.93 -3.82 5.41
N LEU A 177 1.21 -4.80 4.89
CA LEU A 177 1.77 -6.05 4.39
C LEU A 177 2.06 -5.91 2.89
N VAL A 178 3.24 -6.32 2.45
CA VAL A 178 3.62 -6.26 1.03
C VAL A 178 3.95 -7.66 0.52
N LEU A 179 3.13 -8.15 -0.41
CA LEU A 179 3.31 -9.44 -1.07
C LEU A 179 4.34 -9.29 -2.20
N ALA A 180 5.62 -9.40 -1.87
CA ALA A 180 6.73 -9.36 -2.81
C ALA A 180 6.86 -10.71 -3.54
N LYS A 181 5.94 -10.96 -4.49
CA LYS A 181 5.78 -12.23 -5.20
C LYS A 181 5.48 -13.39 -4.24
N TYR A 182 4.52 -13.14 -3.36
CA TYR A 182 3.99 -14.16 -2.46
C TYR A 182 2.98 -15.04 -3.20
N MET A 183 3.35 -16.28 -3.49
CA MET A 183 2.59 -17.19 -4.36
C MET A 183 1.57 -18.03 -3.58
N ARG A 184 0.90 -17.43 -2.59
CA ARG A 184 -0.18 -18.06 -1.81
C ARG A 184 -1.43 -17.22 -1.88
N ILE A 185 -2.57 -17.87 -2.02
CA ILE A 185 -3.88 -17.24 -1.88
C ILE A 185 -4.09 -17.01 -0.38
N LEU A 186 -4.52 -15.82 0.01
CA LEU A 186 -4.87 -15.49 1.39
C LEU A 186 -6.34 -15.76 1.63
N SER A 187 -6.69 -16.26 2.82
CA SER A 187 -8.07 -16.50 3.20
C SER A 187 -8.87 -15.20 3.39
N HIS A 188 -10.20 -15.32 3.32
CA HIS A 188 -11.14 -14.24 3.62
C HIS A 188 -10.86 -13.60 4.99
N ASP A 189 -10.63 -14.41 6.02
CA ASP A 189 -10.36 -13.91 7.38
C ASP A 189 -9.06 -13.11 7.45
N PHE A 190 -8.04 -13.51 6.68
CA PHE A 190 -6.79 -12.78 6.58
C PHE A 190 -6.98 -11.45 5.85
N THR A 191 -7.63 -11.46 4.68
CA THR A 191 -7.84 -10.25 3.87
C THR A 191 -8.75 -9.25 4.56
N LYS A 192 -9.75 -9.71 5.31
CA LYS A 192 -10.66 -8.86 6.08
C LYS A 192 -9.97 -8.20 7.27
N ARG A 193 -9.02 -8.89 7.91
CA ARG A 193 -8.24 -8.34 9.03
C ARG A 193 -7.36 -7.16 8.61
N TYR A 194 -6.82 -7.20 7.39
CA TYR A 194 -5.92 -6.19 6.83
C TYR A 194 -6.55 -5.54 5.60
N GLU A 195 -7.82 -5.18 5.70
CA GLU A 195 -8.55 -4.56 4.60
C GLU A 195 -7.83 -3.27 4.15
N ASN A 196 -7.51 -3.17 2.85
CA ASN A 196 -6.72 -2.08 2.26
C ASN A 196 -5.33 -1.88 2.89
N GLN A 197 -4.78 -2.92 3.54
CA GLN A 197 -3.46 -2.93 4.17
C GLN A 197 -2.56 -4.07 3.64
N ILE A 198 -2.95 -4.68 2.53
CA ILE A 198 -2.13 -5.69 1.84
C ILE A 198 -1.89 -5.24 0.40
N LEU A 199 -0.65 -4.89 0.08
CA LEU A 199 -0.22 -4.54 -1.27
C LEU A 199 0.31 -5.79 -1.99
N ASN A 200 -0.20 -6.07 -3.19
CA ASN A 200 0.26 -7.18 -4.02
C ASN A 200 0.82 -6.72 -5.36
N ILE A 201 1.71 -7.53 -5.93
CA ILE A 201 2.14 -7.44 -7.33
C ILE A 201 1.65 -8.65 -8.12
N HIS A 202 0.77 -8.42 -9.06
CA HIS A 202 0.35 -9.41 -10.03
C HIS A 202 1.15 -9.24 -11.33
N HIS A 203 1.58 -10.35 -11.94
CA HIS A 203 2.56 -10.39 -13.03
C HIS A 203 1.91 -10.46 -14.42
N SER A 204 0.74 -9.85 -14.52
CA SER A 204 0.01 -9.64 -15.74
C SER A 204 -0.57 -8.22 -15.74
N PHE A 205 -0.91 -7.72 -16.92
CA PHE A 205 -1.67 -6.49 -17.05
C PHE A 205 -3.17 -6.80 -16.87
N LEU A 206 -3.62 -6.82 -15.61
CA LEU A 206 -5.01 -7.08 -15.27
C LEU A 206 -5.97 -6.13 -16.03
N PRO A 207 -7.15 -6.62 -16.45
CA PRO A 207 -7.76 -7.92 -16.12
C PRO A 207 -7.33 -9.08 -17.03
N ALA A 208 -6.36 -8.88 -17.95
CA ALA A 208 -5.90 -9.95 -18.82
C ALA A 208 -5.05 -10.98 -18.05
N PHE A 209 -5.22 -12.26 -18.38
CA PHE A 209 -4.41 -13.37 -17.85
C PHE A 209 -4.42 -13.48 -16.32
N ILE A 210 -5.62 -13.64 -15.74
CA ILE A 210 -5.78 -13.95 -14.30
C ILE A 210 -5.36 -15.40 -14.03
N GLY A 211 -4.94 -15.68 -12.80
CA GLY A 211 -4.66 -17.03 -12.34
C GLY A 211 -3.26 -17.52 -12.69
N ALA A 212 -3.11 -18.82 -12.90
CA ALA A 212 -1.80 -19.45 -13.02
C ALA A 212 -1.11 -19.17 -14.37
N ASN A 213 0.21 -19.02 -14.35
CA ASN A 213 1.09 -18.94 -15.52
C ASN A 213 0.71 -17.88 -16.58
N PRO A 214 0.51 -16.59 -16.22
CA PRO A 214 0.09 -15.55 -17.16
C PRO A 214 1.07 -15.33 -18.32
N TYR A 215 2.38 -15.57 -18.14
CA TYR A 215 3.33 -15.49 -19.26
C TYR A 215 3.16 -16.60 -20.29
N GLN A 216 2.71 -17.79 -19.87
CA GLN A 216 2.35 -18.87 -20.80
C GLN A 216 1.11 -18.47 -21.61
N GLN A 217 0.08 -17.95 -20.94
CA GLN A 217 -1.13 -17.47 -21.58
C GLN A 217 -0.84 -16.31 -22.57
N ALA A 218 0.04 -15.38 -22.19
CA ALA A 218 0.47 -14.27 -23.04
C ALA A 218 1.20 -14.75 -24.30
N PHE A 219 2.09 -15.75 -24.15
CA PHE A 219 2.80 -16.37 -25.27
C PHE A 219 1.85 -17.06 -26.24
N GLU A 220 0.95 -17.90 -25.73
CA GLU A 220 -0.05 -18.62 -26.54
C GLU A 220 -0.99 -17.67 -27.27
N ARG A 221 -1.38 -16.56 -26.63
CA ARG A 221 -2.22 -15.53 -27.23
C ARG A 221 -1.48 -14.67 -28.26
N GLY A 222 -0.15 -14.69 -28.25
CA GLY A 222 0.71 -13.96 -29.17
C GLY A 222 0.71 -12.44 -28.95
N VAL A 223 0.55 -11.99 -27.70
CA VAL A 223 0.46 -10.55 -27.36
C VAL A 223 1.73 -9.78 -27.75
N LYS A 224 1.59 -8.47 -27.94
CA LYS A 224 2.71 -7.55 -28.25
C LYS A 224 3.11 -6.68 -27.08
N VAL A 225 2.45 -6.90 -25.94
CA VAL A 225 2.66 -6.17 -24.70
C VAL A 225 2.43 -7.14 -23.55
N ILE A 226 3.33 -7.14 -22.58
CA ILE A 226 3.14 -7.74 -21.25
C ILE A 226 3.13 -6.63 -20.22
N GLY A 227 2.70 -6.92 -18.99
CA GLY A 227 2.71 -5.91 -17.93
C GLY A 227 2.60 -6.51 -16.55
N ALA A 228 2.54 -5.63 -15.56
CA ALA A 228 2.28 -5.99 -14.18
C ALA A 228 1.32 -4.98 -13.55
N THR A 229 0.61 -5.43 -12.52
CA THR A 229 -0.39 -4.66 -11.80
C THR A 229 -0.11 -4.73 -10.30
N ALA A 230 0.12 -3.58 -9.67
CA ALA A 230 0.07 -3.45 -8.23
C ALA A 230 -1.34 -3.06 -7.79
N HIS A 231 -1.87 -3.77 -6.81
CA HIS A 231 -3.23 -3.58 -6.31
C HIS A 231 -3.31 -3.92 -4.82
N PHE A 232 -4.32 -3.38 -4.14
CA PHE A 232 -4.67 -3.88 -2.80
C PHE A 232 -5.30 -5.26 -2.93
N VAL A 233 -5.01 -6.16 -1.98
CA VAL A 233 -5.68 -7.46 -1.90
C VAL A 233 -7.06 -7.29 -1.26
N ASN A 234 -8.06 -7.93 -1.84
CA ASN A 234 -9.38 -8.11 -1.23
C ASN A 234 -9.77 -9.60 -1.29
N GLU A 235 -11.02 -9.92 -0.95
CA GLU A 235 -11.53 -11.29 -0.93
C GLU A 235 -11.61 -11.95 -2.32
N SER A 236 -11.59 -11.15 -3.38
CA SER A 236 -11.65 -11.62 -4.76
C SER A 236 -10.23 -11.76 -5.31
N LEU A 237 -9.86 -12.99 -5.71
CA LEU A 237 -8.53 -13.28 -6.22
C LEU A 237 -8.16 -12.37 -7.40
N ASP A 238 -7.04 -11.66 -7.28
CA ASP A 238 -6.48 -10.73 -8.28
C ASP A 238 -7.48 -9.67 -8.78
N ALA A 239 -8.48 -9.29 -7.95
CA ALA A 239 -9.55 -8.38 -8.36
C ALA A 239 -9.71 -7.17 -7.42
N GLY A 240 -8.72 -6.90 -6.57
CA GLY A 240 -8.74 -5.74 -5.69
C GLY A 240 -8.43 -4.42 -6.39
N PRO A 241 -8.60 -3.29 -5.67
CA PRO A 241 -8.41 -1.96 -6.23
C PRO A 241 -7.00 -1.77 -6.79
N ILE A 242 -6.91 -1.55 -8.11
CA ILE A 242 -5.65 -1.32 -8.82
C ILE A 242 -5.08 0.03 -8.40
N ILE A 243 -3.78 0.06 -8.07
CA ILE A 243 -3.04 1.27 -7.70
C ILE A 243 -2.19 1.74 -8.87
N LEU A 244 -1.45 0.83 -9.49
CA LEU A 244 -0.53 1.16 -10.57
C LEU A 244 -0.37 -0.02 -11.52
N GLN A 245 -0.28 0.28 -12.82
CA GLN A 245 0.05 -0.69 -13.85
C GLN A 245 1.14 -0.11 -14.73
N ASP A 246 1.96 -0.97 -15.30
CA ASP A 246 2.92 -0.59 -16.35
C ASP A 246 3.02 -1.73 -17.36
N THR A 247 3.54 -1.40 -18.54
CA THR A 247 3.63 -2.34 -19.67
C THR A 247 4.99 -2.32 -20.36
N LEU A 248 5.36 -3.45 -20.94
CA LEU A 248 6.56 -3.62 -21.73
C LEU A 248 6.19 -4.19 -23.11
N PRO A 249 6.59 -3.53 -24.21
CA PRO A 249 6.41 -4.08 -25.54
C PRO A 249 7.29 -5.33 -25.74
N ILE A 250 6.73 -6.32 -26.42
CA ILE A 250 7.40 -7.56 -26.80
C ILE A 250 7.10 -7.90 -28.26
N ASN A 251 7.86 -8.82 -28.84
CA ASN A 251 7.64 -9.29 -30.21
C ASN A 251 7.67 -10.83 -30.29
N HIS A 252 7.48 -11.36 -31.50
CA HIS A 252 7.39 -12.80 -31.75
C HIS A 252 8.70 -13.57 -31.48
N ASN A 253 9.82 -12.89 -31.22
CA ASN A 253 11.09 -13.52 -30.85
C ASN A 253 11.22 -13.81 -29.34
N TYR A 254 10.23 -13.42 -28.54
CA TYR A 254 10.15 -13.72 -27.12
C TYR A 254 9.59 -15.13 -26.91
N SER A 255 10.38 -16.00 -26.28
CA SER A 255 9.88 -17.21 -25.64
C SER A 255 9.22 -16.88 -24.30
N VAL A 256 8.48 -17.83 -23.73
CA VAL A 256 7.91 -17.72 -22.36
C VAL A 256 8.99 -17.35 -21.33
N GLU A 257 10.17 -17.96 -21.42
CA GLU A 257 11.30 -17.67 -20.55
C GLU A 257 11.79 -16.21 -20.68
N LYS A 258 11.90 -15.70 -21.92
CA LYS A 258 12.26 -14.30 -22.18
C LYS A 258 11.19 -13.34 -21.66
N MET A 259 9.91 -13.68 -21.81
CA MET A 259 8.81 -12.88 -21.26
C MET A 259 8.87 -12.83 -19.74
N ARG A 260 9.14 -13.97 -19.07
CA ARG A 260 9.28 -14.01 -17.62
C ARG A 260 10.45 -13.18 -17.13
N LEU A 261 11.61 -13.26 -17.78
CA LEU A 261 12.78 -12.45 -17.42
C LEU A 261 12.49 -10.95 -17.57
N ALA A 262 11.92 -10.55 -18.69
CA ALA A 262 11.54 -9.14 -18.93
C ALA A 262 10.43 -8.69 -17.97
N GLY A 263 9.53 -9.60 -17.61
CA GLY A 263 8.48 -9.41 -16.62
C GLY A 263 9.00 -9.05 -15.22
N LYS A 264 10.10 -9.66 -14.77
CA LYS A 264 10.69 -9.35 -13.45
C LYS A 264 11.06 -7.87 -13.30
N ASP A 265 11.51 -7.23 -14.38
CA ASP A 265 11.87 -5.81 -14.36
C ASP A 265 10.65 -4.90 -14.24
N ILE A 266 9.53 -5.26 -14.85
CA ILE A 266 8.31 -4.47 -14.74
C ILE A 266 7.62 -4.69 -13.40
N GLU A 267 7.61 -5.93 -12.90
CA GLU A 267 7.04 -6.28 -11.60
C GLU A 267 7.69 -5.48 -10.46
N LYS A 268 9.04 -5.46 -10.38
CA LYS A 268 9.76 -4.74 -9.32
C LYS A 268 9.49 -3.23 -9.37
N LEU A 269 9.46 -2.66 -10.58
CA LEU A 269 9.23 -1.22 -10.78
C LEU A 269 7.81 -0.83 -10.37
N VAL A 270 6.82 -1.61 -10.81
CA VAL A 270 5.40 -1.37 -10.52
C VAL A 270 5.15 -1.48 -9.01
N LEU A 271 5.66 -2.54 -8.37
CA LEU A 271 5.50 -2.72 -6.93
C LEU A 271 6.16 -1.59 -6.13
N ALA A 272 7.40 -1.21 -6.46
CA ALA A 272 8.11 -0.16 -5.74
C ALA A 272 7.41 1.21 -5.87
N ARG A 273 6.92 1.56 -7.08
CA ARG A 273 6.20 2.82 -7.31
C ARG A 273 4.85 2.83 -6.58
N ALA A 274 4.10 1.73 -6.63
CA ALA A 274 2.85 1.60 -5.91
C ALA A 274 3.08 1.69 -4.39
N LEU A 275 4.08 0.99 -3.86
CA LEU A 275 4.44 1.05 -2.46
C LEU A 275 4.78 2.49 -2.03
N LYS A 276 5.54 3.24 -2.84
CA LYS A 276 5.83 4.65 -2.55
C LYS A 276 4.55 5.49 -2.40
N LEU A 277 3.59 5.32 -3.31
CA LEU A 277 2.30 6.03 -3.24
C LEU A 277 1.52 5.68 -1.97
N VAL A 278 1.53 4.40 -1.57
CA VAL A 278 0.86 3.93 -0.35
C VAL A 278 1.55 4.48 0.90
N LEU A 279 2.89 4.43 0.97
CA LEU A 279 3.68 4.95 2.08
C LEU A 279 3.49 6.46 2.30
N GLU A 280 3.25 7.19 1.21
CA GLU A 280 2.98 8.64 1.22
C GLU A 280 1.50 8.97 1.47
N ASP A 281 0.64 7.99 1.77
CA ASP A 281 -0.80 8.14 1.96
C ASP A 281 -1.47 8.84 0.76
N ARG A 282 -1.03 8.53 -0.47
CA ARG A 282 -1.52 9.13 -1.73
C ARG A 282 -2.62 8.34 -2.42
N VAL A 283 -3.00 7.19 -1.85
CA VAL A 283 -3.99 6.28 -2.43
C VAL A 283 -5.27 6.32 -1.60
N PHE A 284 -6.38 6.61 -2.27
CA PHE A 284 -7.74 6.47 -1.73
C PHE A 284 -8.38 5.25 -2.35
N VAL A 285 -9.04 4.42 -1.55
CA VAL A 285 -9.89 3.34 -2.04
C VAL A 285 -11.33 3.82 -1.97
N HIS A 286 -12.05 3.68 -3.08
CA HIS A 286 -13.49 3.94 -3.14
C HIS A 286 -14.14 2.89 -4.03
N GLU A 287 -15.01 2.08 -3.43
CA GLU A 287 -15.47 0.82 -4.00
C GLU A 287 -14.26 -0.04 -4.42
N ASN A 288 -14.24 -0.56 -5.65
CA ASN A 288 -13.15 -1.37 -6.16
C ASN A 288 -12.16 -0.60 -7.05
N LYS A 289 -12.03 0.71 -6.84
CA LYS A 289 -11.11 1.58 -7.59
C LYS A 289 -10.26 2.41 -6.64
N THR A 290 -9.19 3.00 -7.19
CA THR A 290 -8.37 3.95 -6.45
C THR A 290 -8.40 5.33 -7.08
N VAL A 291 -8.26 6.35 -6.23
CA VAL A 291 -7.82 7.70 -6.63
C VAL A 291 -6.39 7.84 -6.12
N VAL A 292 -5.47 8.18 -7.02
CA VAL A 292 -4.04 8.27 -6.73
C VAL A 292 -3.59 9.70 -7.00
N PHE A 293 -3.16 10.39 -5.94
CA PHE A 293 -2.62 11.75 -6.01
C PHE A 293 -1.12 11.75 -6.27
#